data_AF-A0A084FW41-F1
#
_entry.id   AF-A0A084FW41-F1
#
_cell.length_a   1.000
_cell.length_b   1.000
_cell.length_c   1.000
_cell.angle_alpha   90.00
_cell.angle_beta   90.00
_cell.angle_gamma   90.00
#
_symmetry.space_group_name_H-M   'P 1'
#
loop_
_entity.id
_entity.type
_entity.pdbx_description
1 polymer ?
#
loop_
_entity_poly.entity_id
_entity_poly.type
_entity_poly.pdbx_seq_one_letter_code
_entity_poly.pdbx_strand_id
1 'polypeptide(L)'
;MSVASALKGDTAQQARSLYRQLLRQGQQFSAYNFREYAKRRTRDAFRENMTVKDPEQITQLLSKGRQELEVVKRQTVISQFYKFDPLVLENSAGKVAKRAEA
;
A
#
# COMPACT_ATOMS: atom_id res chain seq x y z
N MET A 1 -11.72 24.95 20.76
CA MET A 1 -11.37 23.82 19.85
C MET A 1 -12.48 22.78 19.95
N SER A 2 -13.21 22.50 18.87
CA SER A 2 -14.37 21.58 18.89
C SER A 2 -13.94 20.11 18.91
N VAL A 3 -14.64 19.27 19.70
CA VAL A 3 -14.47 17.80 19.76
C VAL A 3 -14.55 17.12 18.38
N ALA A 4 -15.34 17.68 17.45
CA ALA A 4 -15.42 17.18 16.08
C ALA A 4 -14.11 17.37 15.29
N SER A 5 -13.30 18.38 15.62
CA SER A 5 -12.00 18.62 15.01
C SER A 5 -10.94 17.65 15.52
N ALA A 6 -11.03 17.22 16.79
CA ALA A 6 -10.11 16.24 17.38
C ALA A 6 -10.32 14.84 16.77
N LEU A 7 -11.58 14.42 16.59
CA LEU A 7 -11.93 13.15 15.91
C LEU A 7 -11.52 13.14 14.43
N LYS A 8 -11.64 14.29 13.74
CA LYS A 8 -11.14 14.44 12.36
C LYS A 8 -9.61 14.39 12.27
N GLY A 9 -8.90 14.95 13.26
CA GLY A 9 -7.45 14.88 13.34
C GLY A 9 -6.94 13.44 13.46
N ASP A 10 -7.60 12.64 14.29
CA ASP A 10 -7.29 11.24 14.51
C ASP A 10 -7.57 10.37 13.26
N THR A 11 -8.74 10.51 12.64
CA THR A 11 -9.09 9.75 11.42
C THR A 11 -8.16 10.04 10.24
N ALA A 12 -7.76 11.31 10.04
CA ALA A 12 -6.82 11.67 8.98
C ALA A 12 -5.40 11.13 9.25
N GLN A 13 -4.98 11.03 10.51
CA GLN A 13 -3.72 10.41 10.89
C GLN A 13 -3.76 8.89 10.68
N GLN A 14 -4.86 8.24 11.08
CA GLN A 14 -5.08 6.81 10.87
C GLN A 14 -5.07 6.45 9.38
N ALA A 15 -5.74 7.22 8.53
CA ALA A 15 -5.74 7.02 7.08
C ALA A 15 -4.33 7.09 6.49
N ARG A 16 -3.54 8.11 6.86
CA ARG A 16 -2.14 8.26 6.39
C ARG A 16 -1.25 7.14 6.89
N SER A 17 -1.43 6.71 8.14
CA SER A 17 -0.69 5.58 8.70
C SER A 17 -0.98 4.29 7.93
N LEU A 18 -2.26 3.99 7.71
CA LEU A 18 -2.72 2.82 6.96
C LEU A 18 -2.20 2.81 5.53
N TYR A 19 -2.27 3.94 4.83
CA TYR A 19 -1.71 4.11 3.48
C TYR A 19 -0.22 3.75 3.43
N ARG A 20 0.58 4.28 4.36
CA ARG A 20 2.02 3.98 4.42
C ARG A 20 2.27 2.51 4.74
N GLN A 21 1.49 1.90 5.63
CA GLN A 21 1.62 0.49 5.97
C GLN A 21 1.32 -0.41 4.76
N LEU A 22 0.24 -0.14 4.03
CA LEU A 22 -0.11 -0.88 2.80
C LEU A 22 0.98 -0.75 1.74
N LEU A 23 1.52 0.45 1.51
CA LEU A 23 2.62 0.64 0.56
C LEU A 23 3.89 -0.10 0.98
N ARG A 24 4.28 -0.04 2.26
CA ARG A 24 5.45 -0.74 2.78
C ARG A 24 5.31 -2.25 2.65
N GLN A 25 4.14 -2.79 2.98
CA GLN A 25 3.89 -4.23 2.88
C GLN A 25 3.80 -4.69 1.43
N GLY A 26 3.16 -3.91 0.55
CA GLY A 26 3.11 -4.21 -0.88
C GLY A 26 4.49 -4.20 -1.56
N GLN A 27 5.44 -3.39 -1.09
CA GLN A 27 6.81 -3.40 -1.61
C GLN A 27 7.58 -4.68 -1.28
N GLN A 28 7.17 -5.43 -0.26
CA GLN A 28 7.85 -6.64 0.19
C GLN A 28 7.49 -7.90 -0.63
N PHE A 29 6.57 -7.80 -1.58
CA PHE A 29 6.28 -8.90 -2.52
C PHE A 29 7.52 -9.26 -3.34
N SER A 30 7.79 -10.56 -3.49
CA SER A 30 8.94 -11.04 -4.26
C SER A 30 8.77 -10.83 -5.76
N ALA A 31 7.55 -10.95 -6.26
CA ALA A 31 7.22 -10.79 -7.68
C ALA A 31 6.90 -9.32 -8.02
N TYR A 32 7.49 -8.81 -9.11
CA TYR A 32 7.33 -7.42 -9.55
C TYR A 32 5.88 -7.02 -9.83
N ASN A 33 5.14 -7.88 -10.54
CA ASN A 33 3.74 -7.66 -10.87
C ASN A 33 2.89 -7.42 -9.60
N PHE A 34 3.15 -8.16 -8.52
CA PHE A 34 2.44 -7.98 -7.25
C PHE A 34 2.87 -6.71 -6.52
N ARG A 35 4.16 -6.36 -6.53
CA ARG A 35 4.64 -5.08 -5.97
C ARG A 35 3.95 -3.88 -6.64
N GLU A 36 3.97 -3.83 -7.97
CA GLU A 36 3.39 -2.73 -8.72
C GLU A 36 1.86 -2.70 -8.65
N TYR A 37 1.21 -3.88 -8.67
CA TYR A 37 -0.23 -3.96 -8.47
C TYR A 37 -0.62 -3.44 -7.09
N ALA A 38 0.02 -3.90 -6.02
CA ALA A 38 -0.30 -3.48 -4.65
C ALA A 38 -0.10 -1.96 -4.48
N LYS A 39 0.98 -1.41 -5.03
CA LYS A 39 1.26 0.03 -5.05
C LYS A 39 0.18 0.81 -5.79
N ARG A 40 -0.18 0.41 -7.01
CA ARG A 40 -1.22 1.05 -7.82
C ARG A 40 -2.59 0.97 -7.13
N ARG A 41 -3.01 -0.23 -6.74
CA ARG A 41 -4.30 -0.48 -6.09
C ARG A 41 -4.47 0.34 -4.81
N THR A 42 -3.42 0.42 -3.97
CA THR A 42 -3.42 1.25 -2.75
C THR A 42 -3.57 2.73 -3.10
N ARG A 43 -2.85 3.23 -4.11
CA ARG A 43 -2.96 4.64 -4.53
C ARG A 43 -4.35 4.97 -5.07
N ASP A 44 -4.89 4.11 -5.92
CA ASP A 44 -6.16 4.33 -6.58
C ASP A 44 -7.29 4.31 -5.56
N ALA A 45 -7.33 3.31 -4.66
CA ALA A 45 -8.33 3.24 -3.59
C ALA A 45 -8.34 4.48 -2.69
N PHE A 46 -7.17 4.99 -2.28
CA PHE A 46 -7.10 6.18 -1.43
C PHE A 46 -7.44 7.47 -2.17
N ARG A 47 -7.15 7.55 -3.47
CA ARG A 47 -7.55 8.68 -4.31
C ARG A 47 -9.05 8.71 -4.58
N GLU A 48 -9.63 7.55 -4.91
CA GLU A 48 -11.06 7.38 -5.13
C GLU A 48 -11.88 7.83 -3.91
N ASN A 49 -11.38 7.58 -2.70
CA ASN A 49 -12.09 7.91 -1.45
C ASN A 49 -11.64 9.22 -0.79
N MET A 50 -10.81 10.04 -1.45
CA MET A 50 -10.22 11.25 -0.85
C MET A 50 -11.27 12.33 -0.52
N THR A 51 -12.38 12.36 -1.25
CA THR A 51 -13.43 13.38 -1.13
C THR A 51 -14.58 12.98 -0.21
N VAL A 52 -14.55 11.76 0.35
CA VAL A 52 -15.56 11.27 1.29
C VAL A 52 -15.53 12.11 2.57
N LYS A 53 -16.69 12.64 2.97
CA LYS A 53 -16.84 13.49 4.16
C LYS A 53 -17.66 12.86 5.27
N ASP A 54 -18.39 11.79 4.95
CA ASP A 54 -19.23 11.08 5.92
C ASP A 54 -18.36 10.30 6.92
N PRO A 55 -18.45 10.61 8.23
CA PRO A 55 -17.66 9.93 9.26
C PRO A 55 -17.90 8.42 9.31
N GLU A 56 -19.14 7.96 9.14
CA GLU A 56 -19.45 6.53 9.19
C GLU A 56 -18.78 5.79 8.03
N GLN A 57 -18.95 6.30 6.80
CA GLN A 57 -18.27 5.76 5.62
C GLN A 57 -16.74 5.75 5.76
N ILE A 58 -16.14 6.81 6.33
CA ILE A 58 -14.68 6.86 6.59
C ILE A 58 -14.27 5.72 7.52
N THR A 59 -15.00 5.51 8.63
CA THR A 59 -14.66 4.43 9.57
C THR A 59 -14.79 3.03 8.95
N GLN A 60 -15.80 2.81 8.11
CA GLN A 60 -15.96 1.56 7.36
C GLN A 60 -14.80 1.34 6.38
N LEU A 61 -14.40 2.37 5.64
CA LEU A 61 -13.26 2.31 4.72
C LEU A 61 -11.94 2.03 5.44
N LEU A 62 -11.72 2.64 6.61
CA LEU A 62 -10.55 2.37 7.44
C LEU A 62 -10.54 0.93 7.97
N SER A 63 -11.70 0.40 8.39
CA SER A 63 -11.84 -0.99 8.81
C SER A 63 -11.51 -1.95 7.66
N LYS A 64 -12.07 -1.70 6.48
CA LYS A 64 -11.78 -2.47 5.27
C LYS A 64 -10.29 -2.44 4.92
N GLY A 65 -9.66 -1.26 4.93
CA GLY A 65 -8.24 -1.15 4.64
C GLY A 65 -7.35 -1.88 5.65
N ARG A 66 -7.74 -1.97 6.94
CA ARG A 66 -7.05 -2.81 7.94
C ARG A 66 -7.16 -4.29 7.62
N GLN A 67 -8.34 -4.76 7.20
CA GLN A 67 -8.52 -6.15 6.77
C GLN A 67 -7.67 -6.46 5.53
N GLU A 68 -7.65 -5.56 4.55
CA GLU A 68 -6.80 -5.69 3.36
C GLU A 68 -5.31 -5.71 3.73
N LEU A 69 -4.87 -4.91 4.69
CA LEU A 69 -3.49 -4.94 5.18
C LEU A 69 -3.09 -6.31 5.72
N GLU A 70 -3.96 -6.97 6.50
CA GLU A 70 -3.70 -8.32 7.02
C GLU A 70 -3.66 -9.37 5.90
N VAL A 71 -4.43 -9.18 4.82
CA VAL A 71 -4.30 -10.02 3.61
C VAL A 71 -2.96 -9.79 2.95
N VAL A 72 -2.57 -8.54 2.71
CA VAL A 72 -1.29 -8.20 2.06
C VAL A 72 -0.12 -8.77 2.85
N LYS A 73 -0.09 -8.61 4.18
CA LYS A 73 0.96 -9.19 5.03
C LYS A 73 1.11 -10.71 4.83
N ARG A 74 0.00 -11.45 4.87
CA ARG A 74 0.02 -12.92 4.67
C ARG A 74 0.49 -13.28 3.28
N GLN A 75 0.00 -12.60 2.25
CA GLN A 75 0.36 -12.86 0.86
C GLN A 75 1.83 -12.52 0.59
N THR A 76 2.36 -11.46 1.19
CA THR A 76 3.79 -11.11 1.12
C THR A 76 4.66 -12.24 1.67
N VAL A 77 4.29 -12.81 2.82
CA VAL A 77 5.02 -13.93 3.43
C VAL A 77 4.97 -15.16 2.52
N ILE A 78 3.80 -15.52 2.00
CA ILE A 78 3.65 -16.65 1.04
C ILE A 78 4.49 -16.43 -0.22
N SER A 79 4.46 -15.22 -0.77
CA SER A 79 5.25 -14.83 -1.94
C SER A 79 6.76 -14.97 -1.71
N GLN A 80 7.24 -14.86 -0.46
CA GLN A 80 8.64 -15.09 -0.12
C GLN A 80 9.02 -16.56 -0.03
N PHE A 81 8.07 -17.45 0.27
CA PHE A 81 8.30 -18.91 0.25
C PHE A 81 8.35 -19.46 -1.17
N TYR A 82 7.51 -18.93 -2.07
CA TYR A 82 7.41 -19.36 -3.47
C TYR A 82 7.98 -18.30 -4.41
N LYS A 83 9.28 -18.06 -4.32
CA LYS A 83 9.98 -17.13 -5.23
C LYS A 83 10.19 -17.81 -6.58
N PHE A 84 9.90 -17.08 -7.64
CA PHE A 84 10.21 -17.46 -9.02
C PHE A 84 11.38 -16.63 -9.54
N ASP A 85 11.96 -17.06 -10.65
CA ASP A 85 12.99 -16.28 -11.33
C ASP A 85 12.47 -14.91 -11.75
N PRO A 86 13.29 -13.85 -11.64
CA PRO A 86 12.88 -12.49 -11.99
C PRO A 86 12.50 -12.39 -13.47
N LEU A 87 11.48 -11.59 -13.75
CA LEU A 87 11.03 -11.32 -15.12
C LEU A 87 12.15 -10.66 -15.94
N VAL A 88 12.18 -10.89 -17.26
CA VAL A 88 13.15 -10.26 -18.18
C VAL A 88 13.15 -8.73 -18.06
N LEU A 89 11.99 -8.15 -17.76
CA LEU A 89 11.77 -6.71 -17.53
C LEU A 89 12.50 -6.18 -16.28
N GLU A 90 12.79 -7.03 -15.30
CA GLU A 90 13.56 -6.67 -14.10
C GLU A 90 15.07 -6.66 -14.38
N ASN A 91 15.52 -7.45 -15.37
CA ASN A 91 16.94 -7.61 -15.72
C ASN A 91 17.53 -6.40 -16.46
N SER A 92 16.71 -5.63 -17.17
CA SER A 92 17.15 -4.40 -17.85
C SER A 92 17.28 -3.21 -16.87
N ALA A 93 16.40 -3.12 -15.86
CA ALA A 93 16.46 -2.09 -14.83
C ALA A 93 17.73 -2.19 -13.97
N GLY A 94 18.19 -3.41 -13.65
CA GLY A 94 19.43 -3.64 -12.92
C GLY A 94 20.70 -3.20 -13.66
N LYS A 95 20.68 -3.18 -15.01
CA LYS A 95 21.82 -2.70 -15.83
C LYS A 95 21.91 -1.17 -15.87
N VAL A 96 20.79 -0.47 -15.77
CA VAL A 96 20.77 1.02 -15.74
C VAL A 96 21.28 1.54 -14.41
N ALA A 97 20.89 0.90 -13.28
CA ALA A 97 21.39 1.28 -11.96
C ALA A 97 22.92 1.13 -11.85
N LYS A 98 23.50 0.03 -12.36
CA LYS A 98 24.95 -0.20 -12.37
C LYS A 98 25.75 0.74 -13.29
N ARG A 99 25.10 1.42 -14.24
CA ARG A 99 25.75 2.42 -15.11
C ARG A 99 25.69 3.84 -14.57
N ALA A 100 24.86 4.11 -13.58
CA ALA A 100 24.80 5.42 -12.93
C ALA A 100 25.82 5.57 -11.78
N GLU A 101 26.44 4.47 -11.37
CA GLU A 101 27.47 4.41 -10.32
C GLU A 101 28.91 4.26 -10.87
N ALA A 102 29.09 4.32 -12.19
CA ALA A 102 30.39 4.25 -12.88
C ALA A 102 30.63 5.54 -13.68
#